data_AF-A0A414CMW9-F1
#
_entry.id   AF-A0A414CMW9-F1
#
_cell.length_a   1.000
_cell.length_b   1.000
_cell.length_c   1.000
_cell.angle_alpha   90.00
_cell.angle_beta   90.00
_cell.angle_gamma   90.00
#
_symmetry.space_group_name_H-M   'P 1'
#
loop_
_entity.id
_entity.type
_entity.pdbx_description
1 polymer ?
#
loop_
_entity_poly.entity_id
_entity_poly.type
_entity_poly.pdbx_seq_one_letter_code
_entity_poly.pdbx_strand_id
1 'polypeptide(L)'
;MTIYTFNLLVGFEPNGVDVAQASRAKMLRSLGATAKFVFTTWPTPEKLAYYLSLGHRDEELLFAHLAFSDQQTTVPQKTVGALQMEFQLTRLDVVEKTEEAIRYQFADRNALSFHLDPYHPNCVRYVDYLLSGNMIKREYYGACKLATEYFQYGSVLRRTYHNQDGSIAFEELKLGGSWLYKLGPEILTNHTEVMRRFLSQLSLKEEDLILLDRASRMDFARPLLEKDNPSKLAMVFHSEHEFENGHLNYEYYYVFKYAKRFDYFITATELQKEVLEQTLAKQGCQGIPIYSIPVGHLEELTESQGDRPPFSVITASRLDPRKRIDLAIRVVAQAQKRLPALQLDIYGKGGEADNLRHLIQELEAQDFIHLRGHADLKQIYPCYQAYLTTSQWETFGLTLMEAAGAGLALLGFDARYGNPTFIKEGENGFLVPYSETVPEEELVKELADKLVQLFERDLAPFHQASYDLASCYLASHVQEVWKETLIEMGQLGEKAI
;
A
#
# COMPACT_ATOMS: atom_id res chain seq x y z
N MET A 1 10.82 16.40 16.47
CA MET A 1 10.53 15.04 15.96
C MET A 1 10.16 15.13 14.50
N THR A 2 10.76 14.26 13.69
CA THR A 2 10.29 13.85 12.37
C THR A 2 10.07 12.34 12.37
N ILE A 3 8.98 11.87 11.77
CA ILE A 3 8.68 10.45 11.58
C ILE A 3 9.07 10.06 10.15
N TYR A 4 10.06 9.17 10.02
CA TYR A 4 10.55 8.67 8.73
C TYR A 4 9.99 7.27 8.46
N THR A 5 9.15 7.14 7.46
CA THR A 5 8.64 5.84 7.01
C THR A 5 9.51 5.32 5.86
N PHE A 6 10.20 4.21 6.06
CA PHE A 6 11.08 3.62 5.06
C PHE A 6 10.40 2.55 4.21
N ASN A 7 10.79 2.57 2.93
CA ASN A 7 10.46 1.59 1.89
C ASN A 7 9.09 1.81 1.21
N LEU A 8 8.94 2.97 0.58
CA LEU A 8 7.96 3.17 -0.49
C LEU A 8 8.41 2.38 -1.75
N LEU A 9 7.54 1.46 -2.21
CA LEU A 9 7.64 0.58 -3.40
C LEU A 9 9.04 0.45 -4.05
N VAL A 10 9.84 -0.52 -3.59
CA VAL A 10 10.85 -1.13 -4.48
C VAL A 10 10.48 -2.58 -4.79
N GLY A 11 10.43 -2.95 -6.06
CA GLY A 11 10.20 -4.32 -6.54
C GLY A 11 8.83 -4.98 -6.29
N PHE A 12 7.82 -4.28 -5.77
CA PHE A 12 6.48 -4.84 -5.56
C PHE A 12 5.43 -4.14 -6.43
N GLU A 13 4.30 -4.81 -6.63
CA GLU A 13 3.08 -4.19 -7.14
C GLU A 13 2.34 -3.47 -5.99
N PRO A 14 1.62 -2.38 -6.31
CA PRO A 14 0.68 -1.72 -5.39
C PRO A 14 -0.16 -2.69 -4.56
N ASN A 15 -0.16 -2.53 -3.24
CA ASN A 15 -0.93 -3.40 -2.33
C ASN A 15 -1.33 -2.67 -1.03
N GLY A 16 -1.91 -3.43 -0.08
CA GLY A 16 -2.45 -2.90 1.18
C GLY A 16 -1.42 -2.18 2.06
N VAL A 17 -0.12 -2.52 1.96
CA VAL A 17 0.94 -1.79 2.68
C VAL A 17 1.00 -0.32 2.25
N ASP A 18 0.81 -0.07 0.94
CA ASP A 18 0.90 1.28 0.39
C ASP A 18 -0.32 2.13 0.79
N VAL A 19 -1.50 1.49 0.83
CA VAL A 19 -2.72 2.12 1.36
C VAL A 19 -2.57 2.41 2.85
N ALA A 20 -1.94 1.51 3.62
CA ALA A 20 -1.65 1.72 5.03
C ALA A 20 -0.69 2.90 5.27
N GLN A 21 0.34 3.03 4.44
CA GLN A 21 1.27 4.17 4.49
C GLN A 21 0.55 5.49 4.17
N ALA A 22 -0.37 5.51 3.21
CA ALA A 22 -1.17 6.69 2.90
C ALA A 22 -2.15 7.06 4.01
N SER A 23 -2.81 6.06 4.61
CA SER A 23 -3.63 6.23 5.81
C SER A 23 -2.82 6.87 6.94
N ARG A 24 -1.63 6.33 7.23
CA ARG A 24 -0.70 6.90 8.21
C ARG A 24 -0.31 8.33 7.87
N ALA A 25 -0.01 8.63 6.60
CA ALA A 25 0.34 9.99 6.17
C ALA A 25 -0.75 10.99 6.52
N LYS A 26 -2.02 10.64 6.26
CA LYS A 26 -3.17 11.46 6.63
C LYS A 26 -3.26 11.64 8.16
N MET A 27 -3.19 10.56 8.95
CA MET A 27 -3.30 10.64 10.41
C MET A 27 -2.21 11.51 11.04
N LEU A 28 -0.94 11.31 10.65
CA LEU A 28 0.19 12.09 11.15
C LEU A 28 0.07 13.58 10.78
N ARG A 29 -0.39 13.86 9.55
CA ARG A 29 -0.64 15.22 9.08
C ARG A 29 -1.74 15.90 9.90
N SER A 30 -2.83 15.21 10.21
CA SER A 30 -3.91 15.72 11.06
C SER A 30 -3.44 16.06 12.48
N LEU A 31 -2.41 15.38 12.97
CA LEU A 31 -1.75 15.66 14.26
C LEU A 31 -0.71 16.79 14.19
N GLY A 32 -0.45 17.36 13.01
CA GLY A 32 0.62 18.33 12.81
C GLY A 32 2.03 17.71 12.95
N ALA A 33 2.14 16.38 12.97
CA ALA A 33 3.42 15.70 13.04
C ALA A 33 4.16 15.82 11.70
N THR A 34 5.45 16.13 11.73
CA THR A 34 6.28 16.14 10.52
C THR A 34 6.57 14.69 10.12
N ALA A 35 6.08 14.26 8.96
CA ALA A 35 6.29 12.92 8.42
C ALA A 35 7.02 12.96 7.07
N LYS A 36 7.93 12.02 6.86
CA LYS A 36 8.66 11.82 5.60
C LYS A 36 8.57 10.37 5.18
N PHE A 37 8.15 10.12 3.94
CA PHE A 37 8.04 8.79 3.37
C PHE A 37 9.15 8.58 2.34
N VAL A 38 10.02 7.61 2.62
CA VAL A 38 11.30 7.45 1.96
C VAL A 38 11.24 6.43 0.83
N PHE A 39 11.42 6.92 -0.39
CA PHE A 39 11.81 6.10 -1.53
C PHE A 39 13.31 5.77 -1.43
N THR A 40 13.61 4.50 -1.18
CA THR A 40 15.02 4.03 -1.10
C THR A 40 15.66 3.86 -2.48
N THR A 41 14.87 3.90 -3.54
CA THR A 41 15.30 3.97 -4.96
C THR A 41 14.41 4.94 -5.71
N TRP A 42 14.89 5.55 -6.79
CA TRP A 42 14.07 6.45 -7.60
C TRP A 42 12.83 5.73 -8.18
N PRO A 43 11.61 6.24 -7.96
CA PRO A 43 10.40 5.60 -8.46
C PRO A 43 10.22 5.87 -9.95
N THR A 44 9.49 4.95 -10.61
CA THR A 44 8.95 5.24 -11.95
C THR A 44 7.80 6.25 -11.84
N PRO A 45 7.44 6.95 -12.92
CA PRO A 45 6.32 7.89 -12.89
C PRO A 45 5.01 7.25 -12.42
N GLU A 46 4.74 6.00 -12.82
CA GLU A 46 3.52 5.28 -12.45
C GLU A 46 3.47 5.02 -10.95
N LYS A 47 4.61 4.67 -10.33
CA LYS A 47 4.70 4.46 -8.89
C LYS A 47 4.56 5.75 -8.10
N LEU A 48 5.20 6.83 -8.56
CA LEU A 48 5.06 8.14 -7.92
C LEU A 48 3.60 8.62 -8.02
N ALA A 49 2.99 8.54 -9.20
CA ALA A 49 1.60 8.92 -9.43
C ALA A 49 0.64 8.09 -8.55
N TYR A 50 0.92 6.80 -8.36
CA TYR A 50 0.15 5.95 -7.47
C TYR A 50 0.15 6.46 -6.02
N TYR A 51 1.31 6.75 -5.42
CA TYR A 51 1.34 7.28 -4.06
C TYR A 51 0.66 8.66 -3.93
N LEU A 52 0.85 9.54 -4.92
CA LEU A 52 0.15 10.82 -4.93
C LEU A 52 -1.38 10.62 -5.00
N SER A 53 -1.85 9.64 -5.79
CA SER A 53 -3.29 9.30 -5.88
C SER A 53 -3.89 8.77 -4.59
N LEU A 54 -3.07 8.16 -3.72
CA LEU A 54 -3.50 7.75 -2.38
C LEU A 54 -3.57 8.92 -1.37
N GLY A 55 -3.07 10.10 -1.74
CA GLY A 55 -3.11 11.30 -0.89
C GLY A 55 -1.81 11.63 -0.16
N HIS A 56 -0.68 11.02 -0.55
CA HIS A 56 0.64 11.55 -0.19
C HIS A 56 0.86 12.90 -0.86
N ARG A 57 1.61 13.79 -0.21
CA ARG A 57 2.00 15.08 -0.79
C ARG A 57 3.47 15.09 -1.19
N ASP A 58 3.81 15.84 -2.23
CA ASP A 58 5.18 15.93 -2.73
C ASP A 58 6.18 16.33 -1.63
N GLU A 59 5.79 17.24 -0.72
CA GLU A 59 6.61 17.67 0.41
C GLU A 59 6.83 16.59 1.48
N GLU A 60 6.00 15.55 1.52
CA GLU A 60 6.13 14.42 2.44
C GLU A 60 7.02 13.31 1.85
N LEU A 61 7.24 13.32 0.53
CA LEU A 61 8.06 12.32 -0.15
C LEU A 61 9.55 12.69 -0.10
N LEU A 62 10.38 11.72 0.26
CA LEU A 62 11.82 11.87 0.34
C LEU A 62 12.51 10.81 -0.51
N PHE A 63 13.42 11.22 -1.38
CA PHE A 63 14.11 10.31 -2.31
C PHE A 63 15.57 10.15 -1.88
N ALA A 64 15.95 8.95 -1.45
CA ALA A 64 17.27 8.70 -0.88
C ALA A 64 18.43 9.09 -1.80
N HIS A 65 18.26 8.92 -3.12
CA HIS A 65 19.29 9.21 -4.12
C HIS A 65 19.37 10.70 -4.47
N LEU A 66 18.23 11.41 -4.42
CA LEU A 66 18.19 12.85 -4.68
C LEU A 66 18.69 13.66 -3.47
N ALA A 67 18.63 13.08 -2.26
CA ALA A 67 19.10 13.74 -1.04
C ALA A 67 20.60 14.12 -1.05
N PHE A 68 21.38 13.56 -1.97
CA PHE A 68 22.78 13.95 -2.20
C PHE A 68 22.95 15.27 -2.96
N SER A 69 21.88 15.81 -3.54
CA SER A 69 21.87 17.10 -4.24
C SER A 69 21.50 18.27 -3.32
N ASP A 70 21.71 19.50 -3.79
CA ASP A 70 21.31 20.74 -3.10
C ASP A 70 19.85 21.17 -3.40
N GLN A 71 19.02 20.27 -3.95
CA GLN A 71 17.63 20.56 -4.28
C GLN A 71 16.83 20.98 -3.04
N GLN A 72 16.18 22.14 -3.11
CA GLN A 72 15.34 22.65 -2.03
C GLN A 72 13.93 22.04 -2.01
N THR A 73 13.44 21.60 -3.17
CA THR A 73 12.10 21.05 -3.33
C THR A 73 12.02 20.09 -4.50
N THR A 74 11.19 19.08 -4.35
CA THR A 74 10.82 18.12 -5.40
C THR A 74 9.46 18.44 -6.03
N VAL A 75 8.74 19.42 -5.48
CA VAL A 75 7.43 19.86 -5.97
C VAL A 75 7.58 20.41 -7.39
N PRO A 76 6.74 20.00 -8.36
CA PRO A 76 6.76 20.55 -9.71
C PRO A 76 6.45 22.04 -9.72
N GLN A 77 7.34 22.82 -10.31
CA GLN A 77 7.12 24.26 -10.54
C GLN A 77 7.50 24.66 -11.97
N LYS A 78 8.17 23.78 -12.71
CA LYS A 78 8.59 24.03 -14.09
C LYS A 78 7.37 24.00 -15.01
N THR A 79 6.97 25.17 -15.52
CA THR A 79 5.78 25.29 -16.38
C THR A 79 6.05 24.83 -17.82
N VAL A 80 4.98 24.47 -18.53
CA VAL A 80 5.03 24.18 -19.97
C VAL A 80 5.69 25.31 -20.75
N GLY A 81 5.30 26.56 -20.49
CA GLY A 81 5.85 27.73 -21.18
C GLY A 81 7.35 27.94 -20.91
N ALA A 82 7.79 27.73 -19.67
CA ALA A 82 9.20 27.83 -19.32
C ALA A 82 10.05 26.78 -20.07
N LEU A 83 9.58 25.54 -20.16
CA LEU A 83 10.28 24.49 -20.93
C LEU A 83 10.19 24.73 -22.43
N GLN A 84 9.07 25.24 -22.95
CA GLN A 84 8.97 25.62 -24.36
C GLN A 84 10.03 26.68 -24.73
N MET A 85 10.24 27.69 -23.87
CA MET A 85 11.30 28.67 -24.09
C MET A 85 12.70 28.04 -24.03
N GLU A 86 12.95 27.17 -23.04
CA GLU A 86 14.24 26.48 -22.87
C GLU A 86 14.59 25.59 -24.06
N PHE A 87 13.61 24.85 -24.59
CA PHE A 87 13.76 23.97 -25.75
C PHE A 87 13.51 24.66 -27.09
N GLN A 88 13.24 25.97 -27.11
CA GLN A 88 12.93 26.75 -28.31
C GLN A 88 11.76 26.18 -29.13
N LEU A 89 10.74 25.65 -28.45
CA LEU A 89 9.56 25.03 -29.04
C LEU A 89 8.47 26.07 -29.33
N THR A 90 7.77 25.87 -30.44
CA THR A 90 6.65 26.70 -30.88
C THR A 90 5.37 25.89 -30.98
N ARG A 91 4.24 26.58 -31.20
CA ARG A 91 2.95 25.91 -31.46
C ARG A 91 2.94 25.08 -32.75
N LEU A 92 3.84 25.37 -33.69
CA LEU A 92 3.93 24.65 -34.96
C LEU A 92 4.57 23.26 -34.78
N ASP A 93 5.29 23.04 -33.68
CA ASP A 93 5.95 21.78 -33.38
C ASP A 93 5.02 20.77 -32.70
N VAL A 94 3.84 21.20 -32.22
CA VAL A 94 2.89 20.35 -31.51
C VAL A 94 2.18 19.40 -32.47
N VAL A 95 2.31 18.10 -32.23
CA VAL A 95 1.63 17.04 -33.01
C VAL A 95 0.53 16.35 -32.23
N GLU A 96 0.56 16.41 -30.89
CA GLU A 96 -0.44 15.80 -30.03
C GLU A 96 -0.55 16.60 -28.73
N LYS A 97 -1.78 16.76 -28.24
CA LYS A 97 -2.06 17.41 -26.96
C LYS A 97 -3.24 16.71 -26.29
N THR A 98 -2.99 16.15 -25.12
CA THR A 98 -3.99 15.54 -24.23
C THR A 98 -4.03 16.31 -22.90
N GLU A 99 -4.87 15.87 -21.97
CA GLU A 99 -4.86 16.39 -20.59
C GLU A 99 -3.60 15.98 -19.82
N GLU A 100 -2.97 14.88 -20.20
CA GLU A 100 -1.82 14.30 -19.51
C GLU A 100 -0.48 14.70 -20.14
N ALA A 101 -0.45 15.00 -21.45
CA ALA A 101 0.80 15.24 -22.15
C ALA A 101 0.69 16.17 -23.36
N ILE A 102 1.81 16.78 -23.74
CA ILE A 102 1.97 17.56 -24.97
C ILE A 102 3.19 17.02 -25.74
N ARG A 103 2.97 16.59 -26.98
CA ARG A 103 4.02 16.04 -27.84
C ARG A 103 4.43 17.04 -28.90
N TYR A 104 5.74 17.25 -29.00
CA TYR A 104 6.40 18.09 -30.00
C TYR A 104 7.24 17.20 -30.91
N GLN A 105 7.14 17.38 -32.23
CA GLN A 105 7.90 16.60 -33.21
C GLN A 105 8.72 17.51 -34.12
N PHE A 106 9.99 17.17 -34.27
CA PHE A 106 10.94 17.88 -35.13
C PHE A 106 10.99 17.29 -36.54
N ALA A 107 11.60 18.02 -37.47
CA ALA A 107 11.69 17.64 -38.89
C ALA A 107 12.39 16.29 -39.14
N ASP A 108 13.32 15.90 -38.26
CA ASP A 108 14.05 14.62 -38.31
C ASP A 108 13.29 13.44 -37.68
N ARG A 109 12.01 13.65 -37.34
CA ARG A 109 11.09 12.73 -36.63
C ARG A 109 11.42 12.48 -35.17
N ASN A 110 12.42 13.16 -34.60
CA ASN A 110 12.63 13.15 -33.16
C ASN A 110 11.49 13.87 -32.45
N ALA A 111 11.24 13.52 -31.20
CA ALA A 111 10.14 14.12 -30.45
C ALA A 111 10.49 14.34 -28.98
N LEU A 112 9.84 15.34 -28.40
CA LEU A 112 9.75 15.55 -26.96
C LEU A 112 8.30 15.35 -26.53
N SER A 113 8.08 14.61 -25.45
CA SER A 113 6.77 14.51 -24.80
C SER A 113 6.85 15.14 -23.42
N PHE A 114 6.11 16.23 -23.21
CA PHE A 114 6.00 16.88 -21.91
C PHE A 114 4.84 16.23 -21.17
N HIS A 115 5.13 15.53 -20.07
CA HIS A 115 4.12 14.91 -19.23
C HIS A 115 3.73 15.87 -18.10
N LEU A 116 2.45 16.25 -18.09
CA LEU A 116 1.90 17.27 -17.21
C LEU A 116 1.68 16.70 -15.81
N ASP A 117 1.77 17.57 -14.80
CA ASP A 117 1.47 17.17 -13.44
C ASP A 117 -0.03 17.29 -13.14
N PRO A 118 -0.69 16.23 -12.63
CA PRO A 118 -2.13 16.27 -12.33
C PRO A 118 -2.47 17.13 -11.10
N TYR A 119 -1.52 17.40 -10.20
CA TYR A 119 -1.75 18.14 -8.95
C TYR A 119 -1.25 19.59 -9.00
N HIS A 120 -0.37 19.91 -9.94
CA HIS A 120 0.20 21.25 -10.17
C HIS A 120 -0.12 21.73 -11.59
N PRO A 121 -1.24 22.45 -11.79
CA PRO A 121 -1.71 22.86 -13.11
C PRO A 121 -0.63 23.58 -13.93
N ASN A 122 -0.53 23.23 -15.21
CA ASN A 122 0.44 23.77 -16.17
C ASN A 122 1.92 23.47 -15.87
N CYS A 123 2.23 22.68 -14.85
CA CYS A 123 3.59 22.20 -14.59
C CYS A 123 3.86 20.90 -15.34
N VAL A 124 5.13 20.70 -15.70
CA VAL A 124 5.63 19.48 -16.33
C VAL A 124 6.38 18.69 -15.27
N ARG A 125 5.97 17.44 -15.05
CA ARG A 125 6.62 16.53 -14.09
C ARG A 125 7.87 15.90 -14.70
N TYR A 126 7.78 15.47 -15.95
CA TYR A 126 8.92 14.92 -16.69
C TYR A 126 8.78 15.11 -18.21
N VAL A 127 9.92 15.03 -18.91
CA VAL A 127 10.03 15.13 -20.36
C VAL A 127 10.69 13.89 -20.92
N ASP A 128 10.03 13.23 -21.87
CA ASP A 128 10.56 12.09 -22.61
C ASP A 128 11.17 12.52 -23.94
N TYR A 129 12.34 11.99 -24.24
CA TYR A 129 13.07 12.21 -25.48
C TYR A 129 12.99 10.96 -26.33
N LEU A 130 12.42 11.10 -27.53
CA LEU A 130 12.21 10.00 -28.45
C LEU A 130 13.07 10.19 -29.71
N LEU A 131 13.88 9.16 -30.01
CA LEU A 131 14.65 9.04 -31.24
C LEU A 131 14.02 7.98 -32.12
N SER A 132 13.45 8.39 -33.26
CA SER A 132 12.69 7.49 -34.16
C SER A 132 11.63 6.66 -33.43
N GLY A 133 10.94 7.26 -32.45
CA GLY A 133 9.91 6.61 -31.63
C GLY A 133 10.43 5.82 -30.43
N ASN A 134 11.73 5.60 -30.30
CA ASN A 134 12.31 4.93 -29.13
C ASN A 134 12.67 5.95 -28.05
N MET A 135 12.21 5.72 -26.82
CA MET A 135 12.63 6.53 -25.67
C MET A 135 14.11 6.31 -25.38
N ILE A 136 14.90 7.38 -25.42
CA ILE A 136 16.35 7.35 -25.17
C ILE A 136 16.74 8.05 -23.86
N LYS A 137 15.91 8.99 -23.41
CA LYS A 137 16.17 9.81 -22.23
C LYS A 137 14.86 10.30 -21.61
N ARG A 138 14.83 10.45 -20.28
CA ARG A 138 13.75 11.10 -19.52
C ARG A 138 14.36 12.09 -18.53
N GLU A 139 13.83 13.31 -18.48
CA GLU A 139 14.23 14.34 -17.50
C GLU A 139 13.08 14.64 -16.54
N TYR A 140 13.32 14.60 -15.23
CA TYR A 140 12.34 14.87 -14.17
C TYR A 140 12.53 16.29 -13.61
N TYR A 141 11.45 17.00 -13.31
CA TYR A 141 11.50 18.40 -12.88
C TYR A 141 10.71 18.66 -11.59
N GLY A 142 11.33 19.45 -10.72
CA GLY A 142 10.72 20.14 -9.59
C GLY A 142 10.71 21.64 -9.89
N ALA A 143 11.42 22.43 -9.06
CA ALA A 143 11.77 23.82 -9.38
C ALA A 143 12.78 23.90 -10.54
N CYS A 144 13.72 22.97 -10.58
CA CYS A 144 14.67 22.76 -11.67
C CYS A 144 14.76 21.26 -12.00
N LYS A 145 15.71 20.86 -12.86
CA LYS A 145 15.90 19.45 -13.20
C LYS A 145 16.39 18.68 -11.98
N LEU A 146 15.67 17.60 -11.62
CA LEU A 146 15.97 16.76 -10.46
C LEU A 146 16.83 15.56 -10.85
N ALA A 147 16.37 14.80 -11.84
CA ALA A 147 17.00 13.56 -12.28
C ALA A 147 16.89 13.37 -13.79
N THR A 148 17.82 12.64 -14.37
CA THR A 148 17.80 12.21 -15.77
C THR A 148 17.99 10.70 -15.84
N GLU A 149 17.13 10.01 -16.57
CA GLU A 149 17.28 8.58 -16.91
C GLU A 149 17.68 8.42 -18.38
N TYR A 150 18.61 7.52 -18.64
CA TYR A 150 19.05 7.14 -20.00
C TYR A 150 18.65 5.70 -20.29
N PHE A 151 18.08 5.47 -21.46
CA PHE A 151 17.47 4.18 -21.81
C PHE A 151 18.26 3.46 -22.91
N GLN A 152 18.29 2.13 -22.79
CA GLN A 152 18.74 1.23 -23.84
C GLN A 152 17.77 0.05 -23.90
N TYR A 153 17.15 -0.18 -25.07
CA TYR A 153 16.14 -1.22 -25.28
C TYR A 153 15.01 -1.20 -24.23
N GLY A 154 14.53 -0.01 -23.88
CA GLY A 154 13.46 0.19 -22.89
C GLY A 154 13.90 0.04 -21.42
N SER A 155 15.14 -0.33 -21.15
CA SER A 155 15.69 -0.43 -19.80
C SER A 155 16.55 0.77 -19.43
N VAL A 156 16.46 1.23 -18.18
CA VAL A 156 17.36 2.28 -17.67
C VAL A 156 18.78 1.74 -17.56
N LEU A 157 19.72 2.42 -18.22
CA LEU A 157 21.15 2.12 -18.21
C LEU A 157 21.92 3.05 -17.24
N ARG A 158 21.49 4.30 -17.11
CA ARG A 158 22.13 5.31 -16.26
C ARG A 158 21.08 6.24 -15.67
N ARG A 159 21.27 6.65 -14.43
CA ARG A 159 20.56 7.78 -13.82
C ARG A 159 21.55 8.82 -13.31
N THR A 160 21.22 10.10 -13.47
CA THR A 160 21.98 11.21 -12.89
C THR A 160 21.05 12.09 -12.09
N TYR A 161 21.47 12.51 -10.91
CA TYR A 161 20.74 13.40 -10.02
C TYR A 161 21.47 14.74 -9.97
N HIS A 162 20.72 15.82 -10.05
CA HIS A 162 21.27 17.15 -10.34
C HIS A 162 21.12 18.10 -9.16
N ASN A 163 22.14 18.95 -8.98
CA ASN A 163 22.05 20.16 -8.18
C ASN A 163 21.22 21.24 -8.91
N GLN A 164 20.89 22.32 -8.22
CA GLN A 164 20.12 23.45 -8.74
C GLN A 164 20.82 24.15 -9.91
N ASP A 165 22.15 24.16 -9.93
CA ASP A 165 22.96 24.68 -11.03
C ASP A 165 23.03 23.73 -12.25
N GLY A 166 22.44 22.54 -12.15
CA GLY A 166 22.42 21.50 -13.17
C GLY A 166 23.62 20.54 -13.13
N SER A 167 24.62 20.80 -12.27
CA SER A 167 25.74 19.88 -12.06
C SER A 167 25.27 18.55 -11.47
N ILE A 168 26.02 17.48 -11.71
CA ILE A 168 25.64 16.14 -11.26
C ILE A 168 26.11 15.93 -9.82
N ALA A 169 25.17 15.66 -8.91
CA ALA A 169 25.43 15.34 -7.51
C ALA A 169 25.69 13.85 -7.29
N PHE A 170 24.89 13.00 -7.93
CA PHE A 170 24.92 11.55 -7.76
C PHE A 170 24.62 10.84 -9.07
N GLU A 171 25.21 9.67 -9.28
CA GLU A 171 25.02 8.88 -10.49
C GLU A 171 24.81 7.40 -10.19
N GLU A 172 23.94 6.77 -10.96
CA GLU A 172 23.77 5.33 -11.05
C GLU A 172 24.15 4.87 -12.45
N LEU A 173 24.99 3.84 -12.56
CA LEU A 173 25.37 3.22 -13.83
C LEU A 173 25.16 1.72 -13.76
N LYS A 174 24.40 1.17 -14.70
CA LYS A 174 24.17 -0.26 -14.79
C LYS A 174 25.36 -0.92 -15.52
N LEU A 175 26.05 -1.81 -14.83
CA LEU A 175 27.17 -2.59 -15.35
C LEU A 175 26.80 -4.08 -15.28
N GLY A 176 26.39 -4.64 -16.42
CA GLY A 176 25.83 -5.98 -16.48
C GLY A 176 24.52 -6.08 -15.67
N GLY A 177 24.50 -6.97 -14.67
CA GLY A 177 23.33 -7.18 -13.80
C GLY A 177 23.24 -6.26 -12.58
N SER A 178 24.26 -5.44 -12.32
CA SER A 178 24.41 -4.67 -11.07
C SER A 178 24.50 -3.17 -11.31
N TRP A 179 24.20 -2.40 -10.26
CA TRP A 179 24.37 -0.95 -10.24
C TRP A 179 25.70 -0.56 -9.59
N LEU A 180 26.43 0.33 -10.25
CA LEU A 180 27.53 1.10 -9.69
C LEU A 180 27.01 2.49 -9.34
N TYR A 181 27.40 3.02 -8.19
CA TYR A 181 26.96 4.33 -7.73
C TYR A 181 28.16 5.26 -7.59
N LYS A 182 27.97 6.54 -7.89
CA LYS A 182 29.02 7.54 -7.79
C LYS A 182 28.50 8.78 -7.07
N LEU A 183 29.19 9.16 -6.00
CA LEU A 183 28.90 10.35 -5.19
C LEU A 183 30.14 11.26 -5.23
N GLY A 184 30.12 12.25 -6.12
CA GLY A 184 31.32 13.05 -6.41
C GLY A 184 32.48 12.17 -6.87
N PRO A 185 33.64 12.17 -6.18
CA PRO A 185 34.77 11.29 -6.49
C PRO A 185 34.64 9.87 -5.92
N GLU A 186 33.71 9.63 -4.98
CA GLU A 186 33.53 8.32 -4.35
C GLU A 186 32.75 7.37 -5.26
N ILE A 187 33.16 6.10 -5.28
CA ILE A 187 32.43 5.00 -5.89
C ILE A 187 31.82 4.16 -4.77
N LEU A 188 30.50 4.00 -4.78
CA LEU A 188 29.78 3.10 -3.87
C LEU A 188 29.41 1.84 -4.67
N THR A 189 29.76 0.67 -4.13
CA THR A 189 29.74 -0.59 -4.88
C THR A 189 28.41 -1.34 -4.80
N ASN A 190 27.52 -0.92 -3.92
CA ASN A 190 26.23 -1.56 -3.68
C ASN A 190 25.23 -0.56 -3.06
N HIS A 191 23.95 -0.92 -3.10
CA HIS A 191 22.87 -0.06 -2.57
C HIS A 191 22.95 0.13 -1.05
N THR A 192 23.49 -0.82 -0.30
CA THR A 192 23.71 -0.68 1.14
C THR A 192 24.62 0.48 1.50
N GLU A 193 25.68 0.70 0.73
CA GLU A 193 26.56 1.87 0.93
C GLU A 193 25.85 3.19 0.64
N VAL A 194 25.03 3.22 -0.42
CA VAL A 194 24.18 4.39 -0.74
C VAL A 194 23.28 4.72 0.44
N MET A 195 22.59 3.72 0.99
CA MET A 195 21.69 3.92 2.11
C MET A 195 22.42 4.34 3.39
N ARG A 196 23.63 3.83 3.67
CA ARG A 196 24.45 4.33 4.79
C ARG A 196 24.80 5.81 4.63
N ARG A 197 25.20 6.24 3.43
CA ARG A 197 25.50 7.65 3.14
C ARG A 197 24.26 8.52 3.30
N PHE A 198 23.13 8.08 2.76
CA PHE A 198 21.85 8.78 2.92
C PHE A 198 21.46 8.96 4.39
N LEU A 199 21.52 7.89 5.20
CA LEU A 199 21.19 7.98 6.62
C LEU A 199 22.12 8.94 7.39
N SER A 200 23.38 9.03 7.00
CA SER A 200 24.31 9.99 7.60
C SER A 200 23.96 11.46 7.30
N GLN A 201 23.22 11.73 6.22
CA GLN A 201 22.76 13.08 5.86
C GLN A 201 21.49 13.52 6.61
N LEU A 202 20.65 12.58 7.05
CA LEU A 202 19.36 12.88 7.66
C LEU A 202 19.45 13.58 9.03
N SER A 203 20.64 13.65 9.64
CA SER A 203 20.87 14.32 10.93
C SER A 203 19.82 13.92 11.99
N LEU A 204 19.56 12.62 12.08
CA LEU A 204 18.54 11.99 12.92
C LEU A 204 18.79 12.28 14.41
N LYS A 205 17.74 12.74 15.09
CA LYS A 205 17.75 13.12 16.50
C LYS A 205 17.09 12.06 17.38
N GLU A 206 17.23 12.19 18.69
CA GLU A 206 16.67 11.25 19.66
C GLU A 206 15.14 11.21 19.60
N GLU A 207 14.51 12.35 19.39
CA GLU A 207 13.06 12.45 19.27
C GLU A 207 12.50 11.97 17.92
N ASP A 208 13.36 11.62 16.95
CA ASP A 208 12.92 11.14 15.64
C ASP A 208 12.56 9.64 15.69
N LEU A 209 11.57 9.25 14.90
CA LEU A 209 11.09 7.88 14.81
C LEU A 209 11.22 7.36 13.38
N ILE A 210 11.85 6.20 13.22
CA ILE A 210 11.95 5.49 11.97
C ILE A 210 10.96 4.32 11.99
N LEU A 211 10.03 4.31 11.04
CA LEU A 211 9.11 3.21 10.80
C LEU A 211 9.61 2.36 9.62
N LEU A 212 9.78 1.07 9.84
CA LEU A 212 10.16 0.10 8.82
C LEU A 212 8.94 -0.75 8.44
N ASP A 213 8.35 -0.51 7.26
CA ASP A 213 7.16 -1.27 6.83
C ASP A 213 7.51 -2.57 6.10
N ARG A 214 8.67 -2.67 5.47
CA ARG A 214 9.13 -3.94 4.87
C ARG A 214 10.61 -4.13 5.14
N ALA A 215 10.94 -5.21 5.85
CA ALA A 215 12.30 -5.48 6.34
C ALA A 215 13.01 -6.60 5.59
N SER A 216 12.33 -7.32 4.68
CA SER A 216 12.90 -8.47 3.97
C SER A 216 14.10 -8.09 3.07
N ARG A 217 14.14 -6.84 2.61
CA ARG A 217 15.24 -6.31 1.79
C ARG A 217 16.36 -5.73 2.64
N MET A 218 17.44 -6.49 2.73
CA MET A 218 18.62 -6.15 3.53
C MET A 218 19.50 -5.07 2.94
N ASP A 219 19.32 -4.72 1.66
CA ASP A 219 20.11 -3.65 1.03
C ASP A 219 19.90 -2.30 1.74
N PHE A 220 18.67 -1.93 2.12
CA PHE A 220 18.39 -0.72 2.90
C PHE A 220 18.04 -0.96 4.38
N ALA A 221 17.51 -2.13 4.75
CA ALA A 221 17.13 -2.39 6.14
C ALA A 221 18.35 -2.62 7.04
N ARG A 222 19.43 -3.22 6.51
CA ARG A 222 20.67 -3.43 7.29
C ARG A 222 21.28 -2.10 7.79
N PRO A 223 21.45 -1.05 6.97
CA PRO A 223 21.91 0.26 7.44
C PRO A 223 21.06 0.86 8.57
N LEU A 224 19.74 0.62 8.57
CA LEU A 224 18.86 1.07 9.66
C LEU A 224 19.09 0.29 10.95
N LEU A 225 19.33 -1.02 10.86
CA LEU A 225 19.67 -1.88 12.01
C LEU A 225 21.08 -1.63 12.56
N GLU A 226 22.01 -1.22 11.70
CA GLU A 226 23.40 -0.86 12.02
C GLU A 226 23.54 0.60 12.49
N LYS A 227 22.45 1.39 12.56
CA LYS A 227 22.54 2.80 12.94
C LYS A 227 23.05 2.95 14.37
N ASP A 228 23.95 3.93 14.57
CA ASP A 228 24.48 4.30 15.89
C ASP A 228 23.90 5.63 16.41
N ASN A 229 22.95 6.23 15.68
CA ASN A 229 22.31 7.49 16.06
C ASN A 229 21.14 7.26 17.05
N PRO A 230 20.75 8.29 17.83
CA PRO A 230 19.83 8.13 18.95
C PRO A 230 18.35 7.99 18.57
N SER A 231 17.98 8.11 17.28
CA SER A 231 16.58 7.98 16.85
C SER A 231 15.99 6.61 17.19
N LYS A 232 14.66 6.55 17.32
CA LYS A 232 13.92 5.32 17.57
C LYS A 232 13.67 4.54 16.29
N LEU A 233 13.69 3.21 16.36
CA LEU A 233 13.38 2.31 15.24
C LEU A 233 12.23 1.38 15.59
N ALA A 234 11.14 1.44 14.82
CA ALA A 234 10.00 0.56 14.94
C ALA A 234 9.79 -0.30 13.69
N MET A 235 9.44 -1.57 13.89
CA MET A 235 8.96 -2.44 12.81
C MET A 235 7.43 -2.41 12.76
N VAL A 236 6.86 -2.21 11.57
CA VAL A 236 5.42 -2.34 11.34
C VAL A 236 5.12 -3.66 10.64
N PHE A 237 4.31 -4.50 11.25
CA PHE A 237 3.94 -5.81 10.72
C PHE A 237 2.71 -5.72 9.82
N HIS A 238 2.86 -6.04 8.54
CA HIS A 238 1.80 -5.98 7.51
C HIS A 238 1.31 -7.34 7.02
N SER A 239 1.98 -8.40 7.45
CA SER A 239 1.71 -9.78 7.08
C SER A 239 1.70 -10.64 8.33
N GLU A 240 1.19 -11.87 8.20
CA GLU A 240 1.40 -12.92 9.18
C GLU A 240 2.89 -13.11 9.47
N HIS A 241 3.25 -13.26 10.75
CA HIS A 241 4.64 -13.35 11.19
C HIS A 241 5.05 -14.76 11.64
N GLU A 242 4.07 -15.60 12.02
CA GLU A 242 4.26 -17.01 12.37
C GLU A 242 3.11 -17.86 11.80
N PHE A 243 3.44 -18.88 11.03
CA PHE A 243 2.49 -19.82 10.45
C PHE A 243 1.99 -20.86 11.49
N GLU A 244 0.88 -21.57 11.23
CA GLU A 244 0.32 -22.58 12.17
C GLU A 244 1.33 -23.67 12.56
N ASN A 245 2.24 -24.01 11.64
CA ASN A 245 3.32 -24.97 11.87
C ASN A 245 4.49 -24.43 12.73
N GLY A 246 4.40 -23.18 13.21
CA GLY A 246 5.43 -22.53 14.03
C GLY A 246 6.61 -21.96 13.25
N HIS A 247 6.61 -22.05 11.92
CA HIS A 247 7.64 -21.41 11.10
C HIS A 247 7.40 -19.90 10.99
N LEU A 248 8.48 -19.14 11.13
CA LEU A 248 8.46 -17.70 10.91
C LEU A 248 8.26 -17.42 9.42
N ASN A 249 7.46 -16.40 9.12
CA ASN A 249 7.39 -15.87 7.76
C ASN A 249 8.77 -15.30 7.38
N TYR A 250 9.25 -15.69 6.19
CA TYR A 250 10.56 -15.30 5.67
C TYR A 250 10.75 -13.78 5.63
N GLU A 251 9.67 -13.01 5.45
CA GLU A 251 9.70 -11.54 5.42
C GLU A 251 10.22 -10.94 6.74
N TYR A 252 10.00 -11.64 7.86
CA TYR A 252 10.34 -11.19 9.22
C TYR A 252 11.50 -11.98 9.83
N TYR A 253 12.11 -12.92 9.11
CA TYR A 253 13.22 -13.73 9.64
C TYR A 253 14.34 -12.86 10.24
N TYR A 254 14.78 -11.82 9.51
CA TYR A 254 15.80 -10.90 10.00
C TYR A 254 15.29 -9.95 11.09
N VAL A 255 13.99 -9.63 11.09
CA VAL A 255 13.39 -8.83 12.17
C VAL A 255 13.52 -9.57 13.49
N PHE A 256 13.14 -10.85 13.54
CA PHE A 256 13.27 -11.67 14.75
C PHE A 256 14.74 -11.94 15.12
N LYS A 257 15.60 -12.24 14.13
CA LYS A 257 17.04 -12.44 14.36
C LYS A 257 17.72 -11.23 15.00
N TYR A 258 17.26 -10.02 14.66
CA TYR A 258 17.82 -8.77 15.15
C TYR A 258 16.83 -7.97 16.02
N ALA A 259 15.88 -8.64 16.68
CA ALA A 259 14.78 -7.99 17.39
C ALA A 259 15.24 -6.92 18.39
N LYS A 260 16.36 -7.17 19.09
CA LYS A 260 16.96 -6.24 20.06
C LYS A 260 17.48 -4.92 19.46
N ARG A 261 17.47 -4.76 18.14
CA ARG A 261 17.81 -3.51 17.44
C ARG A 261 16.60 -2.59 17.24
N PHE A 262 15.40 -3.09 17.48
CA PHE A 262 14.17 -2.31 17.42
C PHE A 262 13.81 -1.80 18.82
N ASP A 263 13.37 -0.55 18.88
CA ASP A 263 12.82 0.04 20.09
C ASP A 263 11.36 -0.40 20.29
N TYR A 264 10.58 -0.52 19.20
CA TYR A 264 9.16 -0.83 19.25
C TYR A 264 8.73 -1.76 18.12
N PHE A 265 7.62 -2.48 18.34
CA PHE A 265 6.88 -3.15 17.29
C PHE A 265 5.46 -2.62 17.18
N ILE A 266 4.95 -2.56 15.95
CA ILE A 266 3.60 -2.09 15.64
C ILE A 266 2.87 -3.19 14.87
N THR A 267 1.72 -3.62 15.37
CA THR A 267 0.83 -4.58 14.72
C THR A 267 -0.45 -3.89 14.25
N ALA A 268 -1.16 -4.53 13.33
CA ALA A 268 -2.40 -3.97 12.78
C ALA A 268 -3.64 -4.24 13.67
N THR A 269 -3.56 -5.24 14.55
CA THR A 269 -4.65 -5.69 15.41
C THR A 269 -4.13 -6.10 16.80
N GLU A 270 -5.00 -6.08 17.80
CA GLU A 270 -4.68 -6.59 19.15
C GLU A 270 -4.38 -8.10 19.12
N LEU A 271 -5.13 -8.88 18.33
CA LEU A 271 -4.87 -10.32 18.21
C LEU A 271 -3.47 -10.59 17.63
N GLN A 272 -3.01 -9.78 16.68
CA GLN A 272 -1.66 -9.89 16.15
C GLN A 272 -0.61 -9.50 17.19
N LYS A 273 -0.90 -8.50 18.03
CA LYS A 273 -0.03 -8.13 19.17
C LYS A 273 0.14 -9.31 20.12
N GLU A 274 -0.95 -9.92 20.57
CA GLU A 274 -0.92 -11.08 21.48
C GLU A 274 -0.12 -12.25 20.91
N VAL A 275 -0.33 -12.58 19.62
CA VAL A 275 0.44 -13.64 18.96
C VAL A 275 1.92 -13.26 18.84
N LEU A 276 2.23 -12.00 18.51
CA LEU A 276 3.61 -11.53 18.37
C LEU A 276 4.36 -11.58 19.71
N GLU A 277 3.71 -11.27 20.83
CA GLU A 277 4.29 -11.43 22.17
C GLU A 277 4.71 -12.89 22.43
N GLN A 278 3.86 -13.84 22.04
CA GLN A 278 4.15 -15.27 22.15
C GLN A 278 5.29 -15.69 21.22
N THR A 279 5.28 -15.25 19.96
CA THR A 279 6.35 -15.53 19.00
C THR A 279 7.68 -15.00 19.52
N LEU A 280 7.72 -13.78 20.04
CA LEU A 280 8.91 -13.16 20.61
C LEU A 280 9.45 -13.90 21.84
N ALA A 281 8.56 -14.38 22.71
CA ALA A 281 8.93 -15.25 23.82
C ALA A 281 9.59 -16.55 23.32
N LYS A 282 9.04 -17.20 22.29
CA LYS A 282 9.66 -18.40 21.65
C LYS A 282 11.04 -18.11 21.07
N GLN A 283 11.25 -16.90 20.53
CA GLN A 283 12.55 -16.45 20.00
C GLN A 283 13.52 -15.94 21.08
N GLY A 284 13.17 -16.02 22.37
CA GLY A 284 14.02 -15.55 23.47
C GLY A 284 14.24 -14.03 23.48
N CYS A 285 13.32 -13.27 22.90
CA CYS A 285 13.38 -11.82 22.76
C CYS A 285 12.18 -11.18 23.48
N GLN A 286 12.28 -10.97 24.79
CA GLN A 286 11.21 -10.35 25.59
C GLN A 286 11.53 -8.88 25.92
N GLY A 287 10.48 -8.11 26.22
CA GLY A 287 10.61 -6.73 26.73
C GLY A 287 10.67 -5.63 25.68
N ILE A 288 10.40 -5.94 24.40
CA ILE A 288 10.21 -4.93 23.35
C ILE A 288 8.73 -4.52 23.38
N PRO A 289 8.40 -3.23 23.61
CA PRO A 289 7.01 -2.76 23.59
C PRO A 289 6.34 -3.00 22.23
N ILE A 290 5.07 -3.44 22.28
CA ILE A 290 4.24 -3.70 21.11
C ILE A 290 2.98 -2.85 21.18
N TYR A 291 2.73 -2.08 20.13
CA TYR A 291 1.57 -1.22 19.98
C TYR A 291 0.70 -1.75 18.84
N SER A 292 -0.60 -1.70 19.01
CA SER A 292 -1.55 -2.08 17.96
C SER A 292 -2.19 -0.82 17.44
N ILE A 293 -1.98 -0.55 16.16
CA ILE A 293 -2.47 0.65 15.48
C ILE A 293 -3.15 0.19 14.19
N PRO A 294 -4.45 0.48 13.99
CA PRO A 294 -5.13 0.18 12.74
C PRO A 294 -4.38 0.75 11.54
N VAL A 295 -4.16 -0.08 10.53
CA VAL A 295 -3.41 0.32 9.33
C VAL A 295 -4.24 1.18 8.38
N GLY A 296 -5.57 1.11 8.46
CA GLY A 296 -6.53 1.89 7.68
C GLY A 296 -7.46 2.71 8.55
N HIS A 297 -8.21 3.62 7.92
CA HIS A 297 -9.30 4.35 8.55
C HIS A 297 -10.48 4.51 7.57
N LEU A 298 -11.64 4.83 8.12
CA LEU A 298 -12.83 5.26 7.40
C LEU A 298 -12.98 6.77 7.56
N GLU A 299 -13.23 7.48 6.47
CA GLU A 299 -13.54 8.92 6.54
C GLU A 299 -14.92 9.15 7.18
N GLU A 300 -15.87 8.27 6.86
CA GLU A 300 -17.24 8.29 7.35
C GLU A 300 -17.85 6.88 7.26
N LEU A 301 -18.91 6.64 8.01
CA LEU A 301 -19.77 5.47 7.80
C LEU A 301 -20.68 5.74 6.60
N THR A 302 -20.83 4.77 5.71
CA THR A 302 -21.64 4.94 4.50
C THR A 302 -22.96 4.18 4.64
N GLU A 303 -24.04 4.92 4.85
CA GLU A 303 -25.38 4.36 4.92
C GLU A 303 -25.95 4.03 3.53
N SER A 304 -26.77 2.98 3.47
CA SER A 304 -27.52 2.66 2.25
C SER A 304 -28.56 3.75 1.98
N GLN A 305 -28.63 4.23 0.73
CA GLN A 305 -29.61 5.24 0.29
C GLN A 305 -31.02 4.64 0.05
N GLY A 306 -31.22 3.36 0.33
CA GLY A 306 -32.49 2.65 0.15
C GLY A 306 -32.39 1.19 0.58
N ASP A 307 -33.37 0.38 0.20
CA ASP A 307 -33.35 -1.06 0.48
C ASP A 307 -32.22 -1.74 -0.31
N ARG A 308 -31.41 -2.52 0.40
CA ARG A 308 -30.40 -3.38 -0.21
C ARG A 308 -31.10 -4.51 -0.98
N PRO A 309 -30.72 -4.84 -2.23
CA PRO A 309 -31.28 -5.97 -2.95
C PRO A 309 -31.22 -7.25 -2.10
N PRO A 310 -32.32 -8.01 -1.98
CA PRO A 310 -32.35 -9.19 -1.14
C PRO A 310 -31.41 -10.27 -1.67
N PHE A 311 -30.78 -11.01 -0.75
CA PHE A 311 -29.82 -12.07 -1.03
C PHE A 311 -28.60 -11.63 -1.86
N SER A 312 -28.16 -10.38 -1.70
CA SER A 312 -26.99 -9.82 -2.38
C SER A 312 -25.72 -9.95 -1.55
N VAL A 313 -24.70 -10.61 -2.11
CA VAL A 313 -23.38 -10.81 -1.52
C VAL A 313 -22.31 -10.16 -2.38
N ILE A 314 -21.35 -9.52 -1.75
CA ILE A 314 -20.17 -8.95 -2.41
C ILE A 314 -18.88 -9.54 -1.82
N THR A 315 -17.86 -9.67 -2.66
CA THR A 315 -16.47 -9.82 -2.20
C THR A 315 -15.57 -8.90 -3.01
N ALA A 316 -14.52 -8.38 -2.36
CA ALA A 316 -13.60 -7.44 -2.98
C ALA A 316 -12.15 -7.73 -2.60
N SER A 317 -11.30 -8.00 -3.59
CA SER A 317 -9.86 -8.19 -3.37
C SER A 317 -9.06 -8.13 -4.66
N ARG A 318 -7.72 -8.27 -4.57
CA ARG A 318 -6.94 -8.68 -5.75
C ARG A 318 -7.32 -10.11 -6.11
N LEU A 319 -7.50 -10.39 -7.39
CA LEU A 319 -7.76 -11.75 -7.89
C LEU A 319 -6.44 -12.54 -7.91
N ASP A 320 -6.07 -13.00 -6.72
CA ASP A 320 -4.81 -13.65 -6.38
C ASP A 320 -5.13 -14.98 -5.66
N PRO A 321 -4.38 -16.07 -5.91
CA PRO A 321 -4.68 -17.36 -5.30
C PRO A 321 -4.78 -17.33 -3.77
N ARG A 322 -4.03 -16.44 -3.09
CA ARG A 322 -4.05 -16.33 -1.63
C ARG A 322 -5.41 -15.86 -1.07
N LYS A 323 -6.23 -15.20 -1.90
CA LYS A 323 -7.57 -14.73 -1.49
C LYS A 323 -8.64 -15.80 -1.60
N ARG A 324 -8.33 -16.95 -2.22
CA ARG A 324 -9.19 -18.13 -2.30
C ARG A 324 -10.62 -17.83 -2.76
N ILE A 325 -10.76 -16.95 -3.75
CA ILE A 325 -12.07 -16.57 -4.30
C ILE A 325 -12.77 -17.76 -4.98
N ASP A 326 -12.01 -18.79 -5.37
CA ASP A 326 -12.54 -20.09 -5.78
C ASP A 326 -13.45 -20.72 -4.71
N LEU A 327 -13.09 -20.60 -3.43
CA LEU A 327 -13.92 -21.08 -2.33
C LEU A 327 -15.20 -20.24 -2.19
N ALA A 328 -15.12 -18.92 -2.37
CA ALA A 328 -16.31 -18.05 -2.31
C ALA A 328 -17.33 -18.43 -3.40
N ILE A 329 -16.85 -18.72 -4.62
CA ILE A 329 -17.69 -19.20 -5.72
C ILE A 329 -18.36 -20.53 -5.36
N ARG A 330 -17.60 -21.50 -4.83
CA ARG A 330 -18.13 -22.82 -4.43
C ARG A 330 -19.14 -22.72 -3.29
N VAL A 331 -18.88 -21.86 -2.30
CA VAL A 331 -19.79 -21.57 -1.17
C VAL A 331 -21.12 -21.03 -1.68
N VAL A 332 -21.10 -20.02 -2.55
CA VAL A 332 -22.33 -19.42 -3.09
C VAL A 332 -23.06 -20.40 -4.01
N ALA A 333 -22.37 -21.13 -4.87
CA ALA A 333 -22.99 -22.17 -5.71
C ALA A 333 -23.67 -23.27 -4.88
N GLN A 334 -23.10 -23.63 -3.72
CA GLN A 334 -23.73 -24.58 -2.81
C GLN A 334 -24.93 -23.97 -2.05
N ALA A 335 -24.81 -22.75 -1.53
CA ALA A 335 -25.87 -22.06 -0.81
C ALA A 335 -27.07 -21.72 -1.70
N GLN A 336 -26.84 -21.42 -2.98
CA GLN A 336 -27.88 -21.07 -3.96
C GLN A 336 -28.94 -22.19 -4.11
N LYS A 337 -28.55 -23.46 -3.91
CA LYS A 337 -29.48 -24.60 -3.92
C LYS A 337 -30.59 -24.50 -2.87
N ARG A 338 -30.34 -23.76 -1.78
CA ARG A 338 -31.30 -23.46 -0.70
C ARG A 338 -31.85 -22.03 -0.79
N LEU A 339 -31.11 -21.12 -1.42
CA LEU A 339 -31.46 -19.72 -1.62
C LEU A 339 -31.44 -19.35 -3.12
N PRO A 340 -32.49 -19.65 -3.90
CA PRO A 340 -32.46 -19.47 -5.37
C PRO A 340 -32.27 -18.02 -5.83
N ALA A 341 -32.53 -17.03 -4.98
CA ALA A 341 -32.34 -15.61 -5.25
C ALA A 341 -30.94 -15.08 -4.89
N LEU A 342 -30.06 -15.92 -4.32
CA LEU A 342 -28.72 -15.54 -3.90
C LEU A 342 -27.87 -15.09 -5.08
N GLN A 343 -27.18 -13.96 -4.92
CA GLN A 343 -26.31 -13.36 -5.92
C GLN A 343 -24.93 -13.05 -5.31
N LEU A 344 -23.87 -13.25 -6.06
CA LEU A 344 -22.50 -12.87 -5.69
C LEU A 344 -21.87 -11.99 -6.76
N ASP A 345 -21.42 -10.81 -6.35
CA ASP A 345 -20.57 -9.96 -7.17
C ASP A 345 -19.14 -9.93 -6.63
N ILE A 346 -18.18 -10.15 -7.53
CA ILE A 346 -16.76 -10.24 -7.23
C ILE A 346 -16.06 -9.03 -7.86
N TYR A 347 -15.55 -8.13 -7.03
CA TYR A 347 -14.79 -6.95 -7.45
C TYR A 347 -13.29 -7.17 -7.27
N GLY A 348 -12.52 -6.74 -8.27
CA GLY A 348 -11.08 -6.93 -8.27
C GLY A 348 -10.47 -7.08 -9.65
N LYS A 349 -9.14 -7.08 -9.68
CA LYS A 349 -8.32 -7.46 -10.84
C LYS A 349 -7.16 -8.33 -10.39
N GLY A 350 -6.65 -9.18 -11.28
CA GLY A 350 -5.51 -10.05 -10.99
C GLY A 350 -5.45 -11.26 -11.91
N GLY A 351 -4.39 -12.04 -11.78
CA GLY A 351 -4.09 -13.18 -12.66
C GLY A 351 -5.12 -14.31 -12.59
N GLU A 352 -5.89 -14.42 -11.50
CA GLU A 352 -6.91 -15.46 -11.34
C GLU A 352 -8.20 -15.21 -12.11
N ALA A 353 -8.36 -14.06 -12.78
CA ALA A 353 -9.62 -13.71 -13.44
C ALA A 353 -10.12 -14.80 -14.40
N ASP A 354 -9.25 -15.38 -15.24
CA ASP A 354 -9.64 -16.41 -16.20
C ASP A 354 -9.97 -17.75 -15.53
N ASN A 355 -9.20 -18.15 -14.50
CA ASN A 355 -9.48 -19.35 -13.72
C ASN A 355 -10.85 -19.26 -13.01
N LEU A 356 -11.15 -18.09 -12.43
CA LEU A 356 -12.43 -17.85 -11.77
C LEU A 356 -13.59 -17.86 -12.77
N ARG A 357 -13.43 -17.28 -13.98
CA ARG A 357 -14.45 -17.39 -15.05
C ARG A 357 -14.70 -18.85 -15.44
N HIS A 358 -13.65 -19.63 -15.61
CA HIS A 358 -13.77 -21.05 -15.94
C HIS A 358 -14.51 -21.81 -14.83
N LEU A 359 -14.17 -21.58 -13.56
CA LEU A 359 -14.86 -22.22 -12.44
C LEU A 359 -16.35 -21.85 -12.37
N ILE A 360 -16.70 -20.58 -12.61
CA ILE A 360 -18.11 -20.15 -12.68
C ILE A 360 -18.84 -20.91 -13.79
N GLN A 361 -18.20 -21.11 -14.95
CA GLN A 361 -18.79 -21.86 -16.06
C GLN A 361 -18.93 -23.36 -15.75
N GLU A 362 -17.92 -23.97 -15.15
CA GLU A 362 -17.92 -25.38 -14.75
C GLU A 362 -19.04 -25.69 -13.75
N LEU A 363 -19.35 -24.75 -12.87
CA LEU A 363 -20.42 -24.86 -11.88
C LEU A 363 -21.80 -24.41 -12.39
N GLU A 364 -21.91 -24.03 -13.67
CA GLU A 364 -23.14 -23.48 -14.28
C GLU A 364 -23.72 -22.30 -13.47
N ALA A 365 -22.84 -21.44 -12.93
CA ALA A 365 -23.19 -20.38 -11.98
C ALA A 365 -23.23 -18.97 -12.59
N GLN A 366 -23.19 -18.85 -13.93
CA GLN A 366 -23.09 -17.58 -14.65
C GLN A 366 -24.27 -16.63 -14.40
N ASP A 367 -25.44 -17.17 -14.04
CA ASP A 367 -26.66 -16.41 -13.82
C ASP A 367 -26.71 -15.70 -12.46
N PHE A 368 -25.81 -16.05 -11.53
CA PHE A 368 -25.83 -15.52 -10.17
C PHE A 368 -24.46 -15.20 -9.57
N ILE A 369 -23.36 -15.45 -10.30
CA ILE A 369 -22.00 -15.07 -9.88
C ILE A 369 -21.34 -14.24 -10.98
N HIS A 370 -20.97 -12.99 -10.66
CA HIS A 370 -20.44 -12.05 -11.64
C HIS A 370 -19.05 -11.51 -11.24
N LEU A 371 -18.10 -11.57 -12.17
CA LEU A 371 -16.85 -10.81 -12.08
C LEU A 371 -17.08 -9.38 -12.57
N ARG A 372 -17.06 -8.40 -11.67
CA ARG A 372 -17.35 -6.99 -11.96
C ARG A 372 -16.13 -6.16 -12.35
N GLY A 373 -14.93 -6.71 -12.20
CA GLY A 373 -13.68 -6.00 -12.44
C GLY A 373 -13.34 -5.04 -11.28
N HIS A 374 -12.39 -4.13 -11.51
CA HIS A 374 -11.97 -3.15 -10.51
C HIS A 374 -12.87 -1.90 -10.57
N ALA A 375 -13.32 -1.43 -9.41
CA ALA A 375 -14.15 -0.23 -9.25
C ALA A 375 -13.82 0.48 -7.94
N ASP A 376 -14.24 1.75 -7.82
CA ASP A 376 -14.30 2.44 -6.53
C ASP A 376 -15.48 1.88 -5.73
N LEU A 377 -15.17 1.23 -4.60
CA LEU A 377 -16.15 0.47 -3.84
C LEU A 377 -16.89 1.28 -2.79
N LYS A 378 -16.47 2.53 -2.51
CA LYS A 378 -17.04 3.33 -1.40
C LYS A 378 -18.57 3.45 -1.50
N GLN A 379 -19.08 3.68 -2.71
CA GLN A 379 -20.51 3.79 -2.99
C GLN A 379 -21.17 2.48 -3.43
N ILE A 380 -20.39 1.40 -3.58
CA ILE A 380 -20.86 0.10 -4.05
C ILE A 380 -21.21 -0.79 -2.88
N TYR A 381 -20.39 -0.83 -1.82
CA TYR A 381 -20.67 -1.67 -0.65
C TYR A 381 -22.09 -1.48 -0.08
N PRO A 382 -22.59 -0.25 0.15
CA PRO A 382 -23.92 -0.03 0.73
C PRO A 382 -25.07 -0.66 -0.07
N CYS A 383 -24.84 -1.04 -1.33
CA CYS A 383 -25.80 -1.70 -2.21
C CYS A 383 -25.87 -3.24 -2.04
N TYR A 384 -25.18 -3.83 -1.06
CA TYR A 384 -25.20 -5.29 -0.82
C TYR A 384 -25.54 -5.61 0.63
N GLN A 385 -26.17 -6.76 0.89
CA GLN A 385 -26.57 -7.18 2.23
C GLN A 385 -25.44 -7.82 3.04
N ALA A 386 -24.53 -8.54 2.39
CA ALA A 386 -23.45 -9.26 3.06
C ALA A 386 -22.13 -9.20 2.30
N TYR A 387 -21.03 -9.28 3.04
CA TYR A 387 -19.67 -9.42 2.50
C TYR A 387 -19.11 -10.79 2.82
N LEU A 388 -18.59 -11.49 1.81
CA LEU A 388 -17.99 -12.82 1.97
C LEU A 388 -16.47 -12.74 1.77
N THR A 389 -15.72 -13.16 2.77
CA THR A 389 -14.27 -13.40 2.65
C THR A 389 -13.96 -14.88 2.79
N THR A 390 -13.14 -15.39 1.89
CA THR A 390 -12.54 -16.73 1.98
C THR A 390 -11.02 -16.66 2.11
N SER A 391 -10.48 -15.47 2.41
CA SER A 391 -9.07 -15.29 2.66
C SER A 391 -8.67 -16.10 3.90
N GLN A 392 -7.66 -16.95 3.72
CA GLN A 392 -7.09 -17.79 4.79
C GLN A 392 -6.01 -17.04 5.58
N TRP A 393 -5.58 -15.88 5.08
CA TRP A 393 -4.57 -15.03 5.69
C TRP A 393 -4.95 -13.58 5.46
N GLU A 394 -5.23 -12.85 6.52
CA GLU A 394 -5.55 -11.43 6.42
C GLU A 394 -5.02 -10.73 7.66
N THR A 395 -4.02 -9.85 7.52
CA THR A 395 -3.40 -9.22 8.70
C THR A 395 -4.29 -8.14 9.30
N PHE A 396 -5.07 -7.45 8.47
CA PHE A 396 -6.05 -6.46 8.93
C PHE A 396 -7.36 -6.58 8.17
N GLY A 397 -7.33 -6.55 6.84
CA GLY A 397 -8.55 -6.58 6.03
C GLY A 397 -9.16 -5.21 5.82
N LEU A 398 -8.51 -4.37 5.00
CA LEU A 398 -9.05 -3.06 4.62
C LEU A 398 -10.44 -3.17 3.99
N THR A 399 -10.68 -4.17 3.16
CA THR A 399 -12.02 -4.39 2.56
C THR A 399 -13.05 -4.90 3.57
N LEU A 400 -12.63 -5.56 4.65
CA LEU A 400 -13.52 -5.92 5.77
C LEU A 400 -13.89 -4.68 6.58
N MET A 401 -12.94 -3.79 6.85
CA MET A 401 -13.18 -2.50 7.49
C MET A 401 -14.15 -1.64 6.66
N GLU A 402 -13.93 -1.55 5.34
CA GLU A 402 -14.82 -0.84 4.42
C GLU A 402 -16.22 -1.46 4.37
N ALA A 403 -16.33 -2.79 4.29
CA ALA A 403 -17.60 -3.49 4.31
C ALA A 403 -18.36 -3.29 5.63
N ALA A 404 -17.67 -3.36 6.77
CA ALA A 404 -18.25 -3.03 8.08
C ALA A 404 -18.71 -1.57 8.13
N GLY A 405 -17.90 -0.64 7.61
CA GLY A 405 -18.20 0.79 7.51
C GLY A 405 -19.38 1.12 6.61
N ALA A 406 -19.72 0.22 5.69
CA ALA A 406 -20.92 0.28 4.87
C ALA A 406 -22.08 -0.56 5.45
N GLY A 407 -21.94 -1.10 6.67
CA GLY A 407 -22.97 -1.81 7.41
C GLY A 407 -23.30 -3.20 6.87
N LEU A 408 -22.38 -3.88 6.18
CA LEU A 408 -22.65 -5.22 5.64
C LEU A 408 -22.55 -6.26 6.76
N ALA A 409 -23.39 -7.29 6.71
CA ALA A 409 -23.16 -8.48 7.50
C ALA A 409 -21.93 -9.22 6.94
N LEU A 410 -21.02 -9.69 7.80
CA LEU A 410 -19.74 -10.25 7.34
C LEU A 410 -19.68 -11.75 7.56
N LEU A 411 -19.15 -12.50 6.58
CA LEU A 411 -18.88 -13.93 6.77
C LEU A 411 -17.50 -14.29 6.27
N GLY A 412 -16.86 -15.22 6.99
CA GLY A 412 -15.62 -15.81 6.52
C GLY A 412 -15.05 -16.85 7.46
N PHE A 413 -13.79 -17.17 7.21
CA PHE A 413 -13.03 -18.10 8.04
C PHE A 413 -12.51 -17.41 9.31
N ASP A 414 -12.47 -18.14 10.43
CA ASP A 414 -11.76 -17.76 11.66
C ASP A 414 -10.25 -17.93 11.46
N ALA A 415 -9.74 -17.18 10.48
CA ALA A 415 -8.35 -17.13 10.12
C ALA A 415 -7.78 -15.82 10.67
N ARG A 416 -6.72 -15.95 11.48
CA ARG A 416 -6.03 -14.80 12.05
C ARG A 416 -5.58 -13.84 10.94
N TYR A 417 -5.70 -12.53 11.09
CA TYR A 417 -6.14 -11.71 12.23
C TYR A 417 -7.33 -10.81 11.90
N GLY A 418 -7.40 -10.37 10.65
CA GLY A 418 -8.37 -9.40 10.16
C GLY A 418 -9.81 -9.91 10.23
N ASN A 419 -10.04 -11.17 9.83
CA ASN A 419 -11.37 -11.76 9.89
C ASN A 419 -11.93 -11.72 11.32
N PRO A 420 -11.28 -12.29 12.36
CA PRO A 420 -11.80 -12.21 13.73
C PRO A 420 -11.75 -10.81 14.34
N THR A 421 -11.01 -9.87 13.75
CA THR A 421 -11.04 -8.45 14.14
C THR A 421 -12.36 -7.81 13.73
N PHE A 422 -12.81 -8.03 12.50
CA PHE A 422 -13.98 -7.36 11.92
C PHE A 422 -15.28 -8.18 11.99
N ILE A 423 -15.20 -9.50 12.15
CA ILE A 423 -16.35 -10.41 12.21
C ILE A 423 -16.51 -10.89 13.66
N LYS A 424 -17.66 -10.58 14.26
CA LYS A 424 -18.07 -10.99 15.60
C LYS A 424 -19.20 -12.01 15.47
N GLU A 425 -18.90 -13.26 15.84
CA GLU A 425 -19.79 -14.42 15.70
C GLU A 425 -21.18 -14.13 16.30
N GLY A 426 -22.21 -14.17 15.46
CA GLY A 426 -23.60 -13.98 15.86
C GLY A 426 -24.02 -12.53 16.13
N GLU A 427 -23.09 -11.56 16.07
CA GLU A 427 -23.37 -10.14 16.27
C GLU A 427 -23.50 -9.42 14.92
N ASN A 428 -22.40 -9.28 14.18
CA ASN A 428 -22.38 -8.66 12.85
C ASN A 428 -22.09 -9.66 11.72
N GLY A 429 -21.93 -10.94 12.06
CA GLY A 429 -21.50 -11.92 11.08
C GLY A 429 -21.33 -13.34 11.61
N PHE A 430 -20.68 -14.17 10.80
CA PHE A 430 -20.32 -15.54 11.17
C PHE A 430 -18.88 -15.90 10.77
N LEU A 431 -18.20 -16.59 11.67
CA LEU A 431 -16.88 -17.18 11.48
C LEU A 431 -17.00 -18.71 11.42
N VAL A 432 -16.33 -19.30 10.42
CA VAL A 432 -16.15 -20.75 10.31
C VAL A 432 -14.73 -21.09 10.75
N PRO A 433 -14.53 -21.96 11.77
CA PRO A 433 -13.19 -22.38 12.19
C PRO A 433 -12.32 -22.81 11.00
N TYR A 434 -11.10 -22.32 10.97
CA TYR A 434 -10.15 -22.62 9.89
C TYR A 434 -8.91 -23.32 10.43
N SER A 435 -8.45 -24.30 9.67
CA SER A 435 -7.12 -24.89 9.80
C SER A 435 -6.70 -25.43 8.43
N GLU A 436 -5.40 -25.38 8.14
CA GLU A 436 -4.83 -25.95 6.92
C GLU A 436 -5.10 -27.46 6.77
N THR A 437 -5.47 -28.14 7.86
CA THR A 437 -5.71 -29.58 7.90
C THR A 437 -7.16 -29.98 7.58
N VAL A 438 -8.10 -29.03 7.60
CA VAL A 438 -9.51 -29.29 7.32
C VAL A 438 -9.73 -29.36 5.80
N PRO A 439 -10.43 -30.39 5.27
CA PRO A 439 -10.73 -30.49 3.86
C PRO A 439 -11.52 -29.28 3.33
N GLU A 440 -11.17 -28.80 2.14
CA GLU A 440 -11.83 -27.63 1.54
C GLU A 440 -13.34 -27.84 1.34
N GLU A 441 -13.77 -29.06 1.05
CA GLU A 441 -15.19 -29.41 0.90
C GLU A 441 -15.98 -29.21 2.20
N GLU A 442 -15.35 -29.48 3.35
CA GLU A 442 -15.95 -29.28 4.67
C GLU A 442 -16.04 -27.78 4.98
N LEU A 443 -14.96 -27.02 4.74
CA LEU A 443 -14.95 -25.57 4.87
C LEU A 443 -16.01 -24.89 4.00
N VAL A 444 -16.13 -25.30 2.73
CA VAL A 444 -17.15 -24.79 1.79
C VAL A 444 -18.55 -25.10 2.29
N LYS A 445 -18.78 -26.33 2.77
CA LYS A 445 -20.09 -26.74 3.29
C LYS A 445 -20.49 -25.93 4.51
N GLU A 446 -19.60 -25.81 5.50
CA GLU A 446 -19.89 -25.07 6.73
C GLU A 446 -20.15 -23.58 6.45
N LEU A 447 -19.33 -22.96 5.60
CA LEU A 447 -19.50 -21.55 5.24
C LEU A 447 -20.77 -21.32 4.40
N ALA A 448 -21.15 -22.27 3.54
CA ALA A 448 -22.43 -22.24 2.83
C ALA A 448 -23.61 -22.37 3.80
N ASP A 449 -23.53 -23.26 4.80
CA ASP A 449 -24.58 -23.41 5.81
C ASP A 449 -24.73 -22.14 6.68
N LYS A 450 -23.62 -21.49 7.05
CA LYS A 450 -23.63 -20.19 7.75
C LYS A 450 -24.19 -19.07 6.88
N LEU A 451 -23.89 -19.05 5.58
CA LEU A 451 -24.47 -18.08 4.64
C LEU A 451 -25.98 -18.25 4.51
N VAL A 452 -26.46 -19.50 4.44
CA VAL A 452 -27.91 -19.75 4.45
C VAL A 452 -28.53 -19.33 5.77
N GLN A 453 -27.92 -19.70 6.89
CA GLN A 453 -28.37 -19.29 8.22
C GLN A 453 -28.47 -17.76 8.34
N LEU A 454 -27.51 -17.01 7.78
CA LEU A 454 -27.53 -15.56 7.82
C LEU A 454 -28.77 -14.98 7.13
N PHE A 455 -29.08 -15.44 5.91
CA PHE A 455 -30.22 -14.94 5.16
C PHE A 455 -31.58 -15.49 5.64
N GLU A 456 -31.60 -16.45 6.56
CA GLU A 456 -32.79 -16.88 7.30
C GLU A 456 -33.10 -15.96 8.51
N ARG A 457 -32.22 -14.99 8.82
CA ARG A 457 -32.35 -14.04 9.94
C ARG A 457 -32.78 -12.65 9.45
N ASP A 458 -33.23 -11.84 10.41
CA ASP A 458 -33.28 -10.39 10.21
C ASP A 458 -31.85 -9.83 10.21
N LEU A 459 -31.48 -9.14 9.13
CA LEU A 459 -30.14 -8.59 8.94
C LEU A 459 -29.97 -7.19 9.56
N ALA A 460 -31.05 -6.50 9.94
CA ALA A 460 -30.94 -5.16 10.48
C ALA A 460 -30.04 -5.07 11.74
N PRO A 461 -30.11 -6.01 12.71
CA PRO A 461 -29.18 -6.02 13.84
C PRO A 461 -27.73 -6.27 13.43
N PHE A 462 -27.49 -7.13 12.43
CA PHE A 462 -26.15 -7.42 11.92
C PHE A 462 -25.54 -6.19 11.25
N HIS A 463 -26.35 -5.46 10.47
CA HIS A 463 -25.93 -4.22 9.82
C HIS A 463 -25.58 -3.14 10.84
N GLN A 464 -26.40 -2.97 11.88
CA GLN A 464 -26.13 -2.02 12.95
C GLN A 464 -24.85 -2.37 13.72
N ALA A 465 -24.67 -3.65 14.08
CA ALA A 465 -23.46 -4.11 14.76
C ALA A 465 -22.18 -3.88 13.93
N SER A 466 -22.27 -4.00 12.60
CA SER A 466 -21.16 -3.64 11.69
C SER A 466 -20.84 -2.15 11.72
N TYR A 467 -21.85 -1.26 11.72
CA TYR A 467 -21.61 0.18 11.87
C TYR A 467 -20.99 0.52 13.22
N ASP A 468 -21.51 -0.08 14.30
CA ASP A 468 -21.02 0.15 15.66
C ASP A 468 -19.53 -0.26 15.77
N LEU A 469 -19.17 -1.44 15.25
CA LEU A 469 -17.77 -1.89 15.19
C LEU A 469 -16.91 -0.97 14.32
N ALA A 470 -17.40 -0.58 13.15
CA ALA A 470 -16.68 0.26 12.21
C ALA A 470 -16.44 1.69 12.72
N SER A 471 -17.27 2.18 13.65
CA SER A 471 -17.13 3.52 14.23
C SER A 471 -15.76 3.72 14.93
N CYS A 472 -15.20 2.65 15.50
CA CYS A 472 -13.86 2.63 16.12
C CYS A 472 -12.72 2.86 15.11
N TYR A 473 -13.00 2.70 13.81
CA TYR A 473 -12.03 2.85 12.72
C TYR A 473 -12.24 4.15 11.94
N LEU A 474 -13.11 5.05 12.41
CA LEU A 474 -13.21 6.39 11.85
C LEU A 474 -11.89 7.16 12.01
N ALA A 475 -11.60 8.04 11.05
CA ALA A 475 -10.38 8.85 11.00
C ALA A 475 -10.05 9.52 12.35
N SER A 476 -11.06 10.05 13.04
CA SER A 476 -10.89 10.69 14.35
C SER A 476 -10.40 9.73 15.44
N HIS A 477 -10.91 8.49 15.46
CA HIS A 477 -10.49 7.48 16.45
C HIS A 477 -9.10 6.96 16.14
N VAL A 478 -8.82 6.61 14.88
CA VAL A 478 -7.48 6.14 14.46
C VAL A 478 -6.43 7.23 14.68
N GLN A 479 -6.78 8.51 14.47
CA GLN A 479 -5.93 9.64 14.79
C GLN A 479 -5.59 9.72 16.29
N GLU A 480 -6.57 9.52 17.18
CA GLU A 480 -6.32 9.53 18.63
C GLU A 480 -5.43 8.34 19.04
N VAL A 481 -5.65 7.14 18.46
CA VAL A 481 -4.76 5.99 18.69
C VAL A 481 -3.32 6.30 18.30
N TRP A 482 -3.09 6.93 17.14
CA TRP A 482 -1.76 7.39 16.75
C TRP A 482 -1.17 8.39 17.74
N LYS A 483 -1.98 9.36 18.20
CA LYS A 483 -1.55 10.39 19.15
C LYS A 483 -1.14 9.79 20.49
N GLU A 484 -2.00 8.97 21.09
CA GLU A 484 -1.75 8.28 22.36
C GLU A 484 -0.50 7.41 22.25
N THR A 485 -0.39 6.62 21.17
CA THR A 485 0.78 5.77 20.95
C THR A 485 2.07 6.58 20.85
N LEU A 486 2.08 7.70 20.11
CA LEU A 486 3.25 8.56 19.99
C LEU A 486 3.61 9.24 21.32
N ILE A 487 2.63 9.54 22.18
CA ILE A 487 2.88 10.04 23.55
C ILE A 487 3.52 8.93 24.39
N GLU A 488 2.97 7.71 24.37
CA GLU A 488 3.50 6.56 25.12
C GLU A 488 4.92 6.19 24.70
N MET A 489 5.24 6.30 23.40
CA MET A 489 6.60 6.08 22.93
C MET A 489 7.56 7.24 23.29
N GLY A 490 7.05 8.38 23.78
CA GLY A 490 7.83 9.58 24.11
C GLY A 490 8.20 10.44 22.89
N GLN A 491 7.48 10.27 21.79
CA GLN A 491 7.73 10.93 20.51
C GLN A 491 6.91 12.22 20.33
N LEU A 492 5.76 12.31 21.00
CA LEU A 492 4.93 13.50 21.04
C LEU A 492 4.87 14.03 22.48
N GLY A 493 5.10 15.34 22.68
CA GLY A 493 5.07 15.93 24.01
C GLY A 493 3.65 16.02 24.56
N GLU A 494 3.47 15.72 25.86
CA GLU A 494 2.18 15.80 26.57
C GLU A 494 1.53 17.21 26.51
N LYS A 495 2.28 18.26 26.14
CA LYS A 495 1.76 19.64 26.03
C LYS A 495 1.26 20.01 24.63
N ALA A 496 1.25 19.09 23.67
CA ALA A 496 0.63 19.27 22.36
C ALA A 496 -0.90 19.00 22.38
N ILE A 497 -1.50 18.91 23.58
CA ILE A 497 -2.92 18.67 23.87
C ILE A 497 -3.75 19.93 23.65
#